data_AF-A0A7J8DRR2-F1
#
_entry.id   AF-A0A7J8DRR2-F1
#
_cell.length_a   1.000
_cell.length_b   1.000
_cell.length_c   1.000
_cell.angle_alpha   90.00
_cell.angle_beta   90.00
_cell.angle_gamma   90.00
#
_symmetry.space_group_name_H-M   'P 1'
#
loop_
_entity.id
_entity.type
_entity.pdbx_description
1 polymer ?
#
loop_
_entity_poly.entity_id
_entity_poly.type
_entity_poly.pdbx_seq_one_letter_code
_entity_poly.pdbx_strand_id
1 'polypeptide(L)'
;MLRNNRISCIHNDSFTGLRNVRLLSLYDNQITTISPGAFDTLQALSTLNLLANPFDCNCQLAWLGDWLRRRRVVTGNPRCQSPAFLRQIPLQDVAFPDFRCEEGQEEGGCLPSPQCPQECACLDTVVRCSNKHLQALPKGIPKNVTELYLDGNQFTLVPGQLSTYKYLQLVDLSNNKISSLSNSSFTNMSQLTTLILSYNALQCIPPLAFQGLRSLRLLSLHGNDISTLPEGIFADVTSLSHLVGKGHLHLWCNFAVIPGEHMWESGRSHDMWGRPRSQRPQI
;
A
#
# COMPACT_ATOMS: atom_id res chain seq x y z
N MET A 1 19.04 30.77 -3.34
CA MET A 1 18.23 30.86 -4.57
C MET A 1 17.84 29.44 -4.95
N LEU A 2 16.55 29.10 -4.97
CA LEU A 2 16.02 27.76 -5.25
C LEU A 2 15.16 27.73 -6.55
N ARG A 3 15.39 28.69 -7.45
CA ARG A 3 14.66 28.82 -8.71
C ARG A 3 14.99 27.71 -9.71
N ASN A 4 14.07 27.39 -10.62
CA ASN A 4 14.23 26.42 -11.71
C ASN A 4 14.58 25.01 -11.21
N ASN A 5 13.86 24.55 -10.19
CA ASN A 5 14.04 23.21 -9.62
C ASN A 5 12.73 22.41 -9.76
N ARG A 6 12.67 21.23 -9.14
CA ARG A 6 11.49 20.35 -9.16
C ARG A 6 10.86 20.20 -7.78
N ILE A 7 10.93 21.25 -6.96
CA ILE A 7 10.36 21.23 -5.62
C ILE A 7 8.84 21.16 -5.75
N SER A 8 8.23 20.12 -5.18
CA SER A 8 6.78 19.90 -5.25
C SER A 8 6.02 20.41 -4.01
N CYS A 9 6.71 20.51 -2.88
CA CYS A 9 6.14 20.91 -1.60
C CYS A 9 7.23 21.49 -0.70
N ILE A 10 6.84 22.30 0.30
CA ILE A 10 7.77 22.91 1.27
C ILE A 10 7.25 22.64 2.69
N HIS A 11 8.08 22.06 3.54
CA HIS A 11 7.72 21.71 4.92
C HIS A 11 8.01 22.87 5.89
N ASN A 12 7.43 22.81 7.10
CA ASN A 12 7.49 23.93 8.06
C ASN A 12 8.91 24.18 8.60
N ASP A 13 9.76 23.16 8.57
CA ASP A 13 11.13 23.17 9.06
C ASP A 13 12.18 23.48 7.99
N SER A 14 11.78 23.51 6.71
CA SER A 14 12.68 23.59 5.55
C SER A 14 13.60 24.81 5.56
N PHE A 15 13.18 25.90 6.21
CA PHE A 15 13.94 27.14 6.31
C PHE A 15 14.33 27.51 7.74
N THR A 16 14.19 26.58 8.70
CA THR A 16 14.53 26.83 10.10
C THR A 16 15.98 27.30 10.25
N GLY A 17 16.18 28.30 11.11
CA GLY A 17 17.50 28.88 11.38
C GLY A 17 17.98 29.94 10.39
N LEU A 18 17.30 30.15 9.25
CA LEU A 18 17.71 31.10 8.21
C LEU A 18 17.31 32.57 8.51
N ARG A 19 17.77 33.12 9.64
CA ARG A 19 17.34 34.44 10.14
C ARG A 19 17.75 35.63 9.26
N ASN A 20 18.81 35.49 8.47
CA ASN A 20 19.41 36.59 7.70
C ASN A 20 18.99 36.63 6.21
N VAL A 21 18.16 35.70 5.76
CA VAL A 21 17.76 35.64 4.34
C VAL A 21 16.81 36.79 4.01
N ARG A 22 17.23 37.69 3.13
CA ARG A 22 16.42 38.82 2.63
C ARG A 22 15.64 38.48 1.37
N LEU A 23 16.20 37.64 0.51
CA LEU A 23 15.60 37.24 -0.75
C LEU A 23 15.57 35.73 -0.85
N LEU A 24 14.37 35.17 -0.94
CA LEU A 24 14.12 33.77 -1.25
C LEU A 24 13.41 33.70 -2.60
N SER A 25 14.00 32.98 -3.56
CA SER A 25 13.39 32.73 -4.86
C SER A 25 13.12 31.25 -5.01
N LEU A 26 11.84 30.92 -5.18
CA LEU A 26 11.26 29.60 -5.47
C LEU A 26 10.60 29.59 -6.85
N TYR A 27 10.95 30.57 -7.69
CA TYR A 27 10.46 30.71 -9.05
C TYR A 27 10.64 29.44 -9.88
N ASP A 28 9.66 29.10 -10.71
CA ASP A 28 9.74 27.99 -11.67
C ASP A 28 10.10 26.66 -10.99
N ASN A 29 9.16 26.21 -10.16
CA ASN A 29 9.20 24.92 -9.47
C ASN A 29 7.86 24.20 -9.70
N GLN A 30 7.62 23.11 -8.96
CA GLN A 30 6.40 22.31 -9.06
C GLN A 30 5.57 22.41 -7.77
N ILE A 31 5.70 23.52 -7.03
CA ILE A 31 5.10 23.66 -5.70
C ILE A 31 3.58 23.70 -5.82
N THR A 32 2.91 22.69 -5.28
CA THR A 32 1.45 22.66 -5.18
C THR A 32 0.99 23.20 -3.82
N THR A 33 1.71 22.91 -2.75
CA THR A 33 1.36 23.31 -1.38
C THR A 33 2.60 23.65 -0.54
N ILE A 34 2.40 24.39 0.55
CA ILE A 34 3.43 24.82 1.52
C ILE A 34 2.85 24.65 2.92
N SER A 35 3.60 24.01 3.83
CA SER A 35 3.16 23.79 5.21
C SER A 35 3.03 25.10 5.98
N PRO A 36 2.01 25.22 6.86
CA PRO A 36 1.89 26.34 7.78
C PRO A 36 3.18 26.58 8.56
N GLY A 37 3.61 27.84 8.60
CA GLY A 37 4.78 28.28 9.37
C GLY A 37 6.14 28.07 8.68
N ALA A 38 6.20 27.55 7.44
CA ALA A 38 7.45 27.36 6.71
C ALA A 38 8.32 28.62 6.59
N PHE A 39 7.72 29.81 6.64
CA PHE A 39 8.42 31.09 6.52
C PHE A 39 8.61 31.84 7.85
N ASP A 40 8.18 31.29 8.99
CA ASP A 40 8.12 32.02 10.26
C ASP A 40 9.50 32.39 10.83
N THR A 41 10.52 31.58 10.51
CA THR A 41 11.89 31.82 10.96
C THR A 41 12.65 32.86 10.11
N LEU A 42 12.09 33.25 8.96
CA LEU A 42 12.71 34.17 7.98
C LEU A 42 12.46 35.64 8.34
N GLN A 43 12.97 36.08 9.49
CA GLN A 43 12.68 37.42 10.03
C GLN A 43 13.16 38.58 9.14
N ALA A 44 14.25 38.39 8.39
CA ALA A 44 14.81 39.43 7.52
C ALA A 44 14.25 39.44 6.08
N LEU A 45 13.26 38.59 5.77
CA LEU A 45 12.79 38.39 4.41
C LEU A 45 12.04 39.62 3.87
N SER A 46 12.54 40.18 2.76
CA SER A 46 11.94 41.31 2.05
C SER A 46 11.34 40.91 0.69
N THR A 47 11.85 39.85 0.08
CA THR A 47 11.46 39.42 -1.26
C THR A 47 11.29 37.90 -1.32
N LEU A 48 10.12 37.44 -1.76
CA LEU A 48 9.76 36.02 -1.85
C LEU A 48 9.17 35.72 -3.23
N ASN A 49 9.98 35.28 -4.18
CA ASN A 49 9.45 34.96 -5.51
C ASN A 49 8.85 33.55 -5.55
N LEU A 50 7.52 33.47 -5.67
CA LEU A 50 6.73 32.23 -5.77
C LEU A 50 6.14 31.99 -7.16
N LEU A 51 6.43 32.84 -8.14
CA LEU A 51 5.86 32.75 -9.47
C LEU A 51 6.23 31.45 -10.19
N ALA A 52 5.45 31.08 -11.21
CA ALA A 52 5.62 29.84 -11.97
C ALA A 52 5.63 28.59 -11.07
N ASN A 53 4.58 28.43 -10.25
CA ASN A 53 4.33 27.23 -9.46
C ASN A 53 2.84 26.83 -9.57
N PRO A 54 2.53 25.53 -9.65
CA PRO A 54 1.17 25.02 -9.82
C PRO A 54 0.41 24.93 -8.48
N PHE A 55 0.19 26.05 -7.79
CA PHE A 55 -0.47 26.06 -6.48
C PHE A 55 -1.88 25.44 -6.50
N ASP A 56 -2.13 24.54 -5.56
CA ASP A 56 -3.45 23.98 -5.27
C ASP A 56 -4.08 24.73 -4.10
N CYS A 57 -5.01 25.64 -4.41
CA CYS A 57 -5.67 26.55 -3.50
C CYS A 57 -6.83 25.87 -2.76
N ASN A 58 -6.50 24.78 -2.07
CA ASN A 58 -7.40 24.04 -1.19
C ASN A 58 -7.28 24.56 0.27
N CYS A 59 -7.99 23.92 1.21
CA CYS A 59 -7.97 24.34 2.63
C CYS A 59 -6.57 24.35 3.28
N GLN A 60 -5.63 23.52 2.82
CA GLN A 60 -4.27 23.44 3.36
C GLN A 60 -3.41 24.66 3.00
N LEU A 61 -3.72 25.34 1.89
CA LEU A 61 -2.98 26.52 1.43
C LEU A 61 -3.58 27.85 1.91
N ALA A 62 -4.72 27.82 2.60
CA ALA A 62 -5.45 29.01 3.05
C ALA A 62 -4.59 29.96 3.90
N TRP A 63 -3.70 29.42 4.73
CA TRP A 63 -2.80 30.21 5.57
C TRP A 63 -1.83 31.06 4.74
N LEU A 64 -1.40 30.57 3.57
CA LEU A 64 -0.43 31.26 2.73
C LEU A 64 -1.06 32.52 2.10
N GLY A 65 -2.32 32.42 1.67
CA GLY A 65 -3.07 33.57 1.17
C GLY A 65 -3.18 34.69 2.21
N ASP A 66 -3.54 34.34 3.46
CA ASP A 66 -3.59 35.30 4.57
C ASP A 66 -2.19 35.85 4.93
N TRP A 67 -1.18 34.99 4.95
CA TRP A 67 0.21 35.38 5.21
C TRP A 67 0.72 36.38 4.18
N LEU A 68 0.49 36.14 2.89
CA LEU A 68 0.86 37.03 1.79
C LEU A 68 0.15 38.39 1.89
N ARG A 69 -1.12 38.38 2.30
CA ARG A 69 -1.92 39.61 2.48
C ARG A 69 -1.42 40.48 3.64
N ARG A 70 -1.01 39.86 4.75
CA ARG A 70 -0.58 40.57 5.97
C ARG A 70 0.89 41.00 5.94
N ARG A 71 1.74 40.29 5.21
CA ARG A 71 3.18 40.54 5.17
C ARG A 71 3.53 41.52 4.05
N ARG A 72 4.37 42.51 4.37
CA ARG A 72 4.91 43.47 3.40
C ARG A 72 6.11 42.89 2.63
N VAL A 73 5.93 41.72 2.00
CA VAL A 73 6.98 41.03 1.24
C VAL A 73 6.66 41.14 -0.25
N VAL A 74 7.66 41.44 -1.08
CA VAL A 74 7.48 41.49 -2.53
C VAL A 74 7.41 40.07 -3.08
N THR A 75 6.24 39.65 -3.57
CA THR A 75 6.01 38.24 -3.95
C THR A 75 5.71 37.97 -5.42
N GLY A 76 5.39 39.02 -6.19
CA GLY A 76 5.05 38.90 -7.61
C GLY A 76 3.64 38.39 -7.89
N ASN A 77 2.76 38.26 -6.89
CA ASN A 77 1.37 37.78 -7.01
C ASN A 77 1.25 36.35 -7.55
N PRO A 78 1.67 35.33 -6.78
CA PRO A 78 1.48 33.94 -7.16
C PRO A 78 0.00 33.60 -7.34
N ARG A 79 -0.32 32.78 -8.34
CA ARG A 79 -1.69 32.45 -8.76
C ARG A 79 -2.00 30.98 -8.55
N CYS A 80 -3.25 30.70 -8.21
CA CYS A 80 -3.79 29.35 -8.13
C CYS A 80 -3.80 28.67 -9.51
N GLN A 81 -3.48 27.38 -9.53
CA GLN A 81 -3.62 26.52 -10.71
C GLN A 81 -4.78 25.53 -10.55
N SER A 82 -5.04 25.12 -9.32
CA SER A 82 -6.15 24.27 -8.89
C SER A 82 -6.79 24.90 -7.64
N PRO A 83 -8.07 24.62 -7.32
CA PRO A 83 -9.08 23.98 -8.17
C PRO A 83 -9.47 24.86 -9.38
N ALA A 84 -10.16 24.28 -10.37
CA ALA A 84 -10.45 24.93 -11.65
C ALA A 84 -11.18 26.29 -11.51
N PHE A 85 -12.04 26.44 -10.50
CA PHE A 85 -12.78 27.68 -10.24
C PHE A 85 -11.91 28.81 -9.66
N LEU A 86 -10.74 28.49 -9.08
CA LEU A 86 -9.77 29.46 -8.59
C LEU A 86 -8.62 29.68 -9.57
N ARG A 87 -8.59 28.98 -10.71
CA ARG A 87 -7.46 29.00 -11.62
C ARG A 87 -7.15 30.43 -12.10
N GLN A 88 -5.87 30.79 -12.07
CA GLN A 88 -5.33 32.12 -12.33
C GLN A 88 -5.69 33.22 -11.32
N ILE A 89 -6.45 32.94 -10.25
CA ILE A 89 -6.71 33.92 -9.20
C ILE A 89 -5.46 34.07 -8.32
N PRO A 90 -4.99 35.30 -8.00
CA PRO A 90 -3.89 35.49 -7.07
C PRO A 90 -4.23 34.94 -5.67
N LEU A 91 -3.29 34.23 -5.06
CA LEU A 91 -3.46 33.59 -3.73
C LEU A 91 -3.96 34.55 -2.65
N GLN A 92 -3.49 35.80 -2.69
CA GLN A 92 -3.86 36.86 -1.74
C GLN A 92 -5.32 37.36 -1.90
N ASP A 93 -5.93 37.13 -3.07
CA ASP A 93 -7.27 37.63 -3.42
C ASP A 93 -8.36 36.57 -3.23
N VAL A 94 -7.97 35.31 -2.99
CA VAL A 94 -8.91 34.22 -2.67
C VAL A 94 -9.50 34.43 -1.27
N ALA A 95 -10.83 34.34 -1.16
CA ALA A 95 -11.53 34.45 0.11
C ALA A 95 -11.33 33.17 0.93
N PHE A 96 -11.20 33.30 2.26
CA PHE A 96 -10.99 32.16 3.15
C PHE A 96 -12.00 31.00 2.95
N PRO A 97 -13.32 31.24 2.78
CA PRO A 97 -14.31 30.18 2.58
C PRO A 97 -14.21 29.41 1.25
N ASP A 98 -13.44 29.91 0.28
CA ASP A 98 -13.26 29.29 -1.03
C ASP A 98 -12.09 28.29 -1.03
N PHE A 99 -11.22 28.34 0.00
CA PHE A 99 -10.23 27.30 0.25
C PHE A 99 -10.91 26.09 0.90
N ARG A 100 -11.30 25.11 0.09
CA ARG A 100 -12.02 23.91 0.53
C ARG A 100 -11.17 22.65 0.33
N CYS A 101 -11.38 21.64 1.17
CA CYS A 101 -10.87 20.29 0.98
C CYS A 101 -12.03 19.31 0.94
N GLU A 102 -11.91 18.24 0.15
CA GLU A 102 -12.89 17.15 0.18
C GLU A 102 -12.72 16.34 1.47
N GLU A 103 -13.83 16.01 2.13
CA GLU A 103 -13.83 15.14 3.31
C GLU A 103 -13.28 13.76 2.91
N GLY A 104 -12.07 13.42 3.40
CA GLY A 104 -11.35 12.20 3.07
C GLY A 104 -10.00 12.39 2.36
N GLN A 105 -9.64 13.62 1.93
CA GLN A 105 -8.33 13.96 1.33
C GLN A 105 -7.38 14.65 2.33
N GLU A 106 -7.17 14.06 3.52
CA GLU A 106 -6.09 14.49 4.42
C GLU A 106 -4.68 14.16 3.87
N GLU A 107 -4.57 13.53 2.70
CA GLU A 107 -3.29 13.21 2.05
C GLU A 107 -2.68 14.37 1.24
N GLY A 108 -3.34 15.53 1.15
CA GLY A 108 -2.90 16.68 0.32
C GLY A 108 -1.94 17.68 0.98
N GLY A 109 -1.51 17.45 2.23
CA GLY A 109 -0.50 18.29 2.87
C GLY A 109 0.89 18.09 2.26
N CYS A 110 1.85 18.99 2.54
CA CYS A 110 3.28 18.71 2.34
C CYS A 110 3.77 17.62 3.32
N LEU A 111 3.06 16.49 3.40
CA LEU A 111 3.61 15.31 4.02
C LEU A 111 4.83 14.98 3.15
N PRO A 112 6.05 14.93 3.73
CA PRO A 112 7.11 14.23 3.02
C PRO A 112 6.50 12.89 2.66
N SER A 113 6.53 12.52 1.38
CA SER A 113 6.36 11.11 1.04
C SER A 113 7.23 10.37 2.04
N PRO A 114 6.70 9.52 2.94
CA PRO A 114 7.56 8.78 3.81
C PRO A 114 8.34 7.89 2.85
N GLN A 115 9.55 8.30 2.47
CA GLN A 115 10.36 7.56 1.50
C GLN A 115 10.67 6.16 2.05
N CYS A 116 10.48 5.99 3.36
CA CYS A 116 10.21 4.72 4.00
C CYS A 116 9.32 4.92 5.23
N PRO A 117 8.44 3.97 5.58
CA PRO A 117 7.84 3.90 6.91
C PRO A 117 8.92 3.84 8.01
N GLN A 118 8.65 4.39 9.20
CA GLN A 118 9.62 4.40 10.31
C GLN A 118 9.99 2.99 10.79
N GLU A 119 9.09 2.04 10.60
CA GLU A 119 9.30 0.65 10.97
C GLU A 119 10.15 -0.10 9.94
N CYS A 120 10.40 0.49 8.76
CA CYS A 120 11.02 -0.19 7.64
C CYS A 120 12.33 0.47 7.20
N ALA A 121 13.16 -0.30 6.50
CA ALA A 121 14.33 0.18 5.77
C ALA A 121 14.08 0.04 4.27
N CYS A 122 14.28 1.13 3.53
CA CYS A 122 14.05 1.18 2.09
C CYS A 122 15.37 1.45 1.38
N LEU A 123 15.70 0.63 0.39
CA LEU A 123 16.87 0.78 -0.48
C LEU A 123 16.41 0.58 -1.92
N ASP A 124 16.46 1.64 -2.72
CA ASP A 124 15.93 1.68 -4.09
C ASP A 124 14.46 1.22 -4.15
N THR A 125 14.19 0.04 -4.71
CA THR A 125 12.86 -0.57 -4.83
C THR A 125 12.65 -1.72 -3.83
N VAL A 126 13.60 -1.93 -2.92
CA VAL A 126 13.57 -2.98 -1.90
C VAL A 126 13.13 -2.39 -0.56
N VAL A 127 12.11 -2.99 0.05
CA VAL A 127 11.56 -2.55 1.35
C VAL A 127 11.66 -3.68 2.35
N ARG A 128 12.35 -3.45 3.47
CA ARG A 128 12.56 -4.42 4.56
C ARG A 128 11.88 -3.96 5.84
N CYS A 129 10.87 -4.69 6.28
CA CYS A 129 10.08 -4.42 7.47
C CYS A 129 10.11 -5.62 8.44
N SER A 130 11.20 -6.37 8.47
CA SER A 130 11.34 -7.64 9.18
C SER A 130 11.48 -7.45 10.70
N ASN A 131 10.88 -8.33 11.49
CA ASN A 131 10.99 -8.37 12.97
C ASN A 131 10.56 -7.06 13.66
N LYS A 132 9.44 -6.48 13.23
CA LYS A 132 8.91 -5.20 13.73
C LYS A 132 7.60 -5.34 14.48
N HIS A 133 7.20 -6.56 14.79
CA HIS A 133 5.95 -6.88 15.48
C HIS A 133 4.69 -6.34 14.76
N LEU A 134 4.77 -6.18 13.43
CA LEU A 134 3.69 -5.60 12.64
C LEU A 134 2.49 -6.54 12.58
N GLN A 135 1.30 -5.99 12.80
CA GLN A 135 0.02 -6.69 12.61
C GLN A 135 -0.68 -6.27 11.31
N ALA A 136 -0.29 -5.12 10.76
CA ALA A 136 -0.84 -4.54 9.55
C ALA A 136 0.30 -3.92 8.71
N LEU A 137 0.04 -3.76 7.41
CA LEU A 137 1.00 -3.18 6.48
C LEU A 137 1.21 -1.69 6.82
N PRO A 138 2.46 -1.22 7.01
CA PRO A 138 2.71 0.18 7.36
C PRO A 138 2.35 1.13 6.21
N LYS A 139 1.87 2.33 6.57
CA LYS A 139 1.57 3.38 5.61
C LYS A 139 2.87 3.98 5.06
N GLY A 140 2.87 4.40 3.80
CA GLY A 140 4.01 5.07 3.18
C GLY A 140 5.03 4.14 2.49
N ILE A 141 4.73 2.85 2.29
CA ILE A 141 5.56 2.00 1.42
C ILE A 141 5.53 2.57 -0.02
N PRO A 142 6.70 2.78 -0.66
CA PRO A 142 6.79 3.29 -2.03
C PRO A 142 6.00 2.46 -3.06
N LYS A 143 5.31 3.12 -4.00
CA LYS A 143 4.48 2.43 -5.02
C LYS A 143 5.28 1.67 -6.08
N ASN A 144 6.57 1.98 -6.23
CA ASN A 144 7.51 1.34 -7.14
C ASN A 144 8.29 0.16 -6.51
N VAL A 145 7.85 -0.33 -5.34
CA VAL A 145 8.47 -1.47 -4.66
C VAL A 145 8.45 -2.73 -5.52
N THR A 146 9.60 -3.40 -5.62
CA THR A 146 9.79 -4.67 -6.35
C THR A 146 9.98 -5.85 -5.41
N GLU A 147 10.56 -5.61 -4.22
CA GLU A 147 10.78 -6.63 -3.21
C GLU A 147 10.31 -6.12 -1.84
N LEU A 148 9.48 -6.91 -1.18
CA LEU A 148 8.92 -6.56 0.12
C LEU A 148 9.13 -7.69 1.12
N TYR A 149 9.92 -7.41 2.16
CA TYR A 149 10.22 -8.34 3.24
C TYR A 149 9.41 -7.96 4.49
N LEU A 150 8.48 -8.84 4.87
CA LEU A 150 7.58 -8.71 6.01
C LEU A 150 7.75 -9.90 6.99
N ASP A 151 8.89 -10.58 6.93
CA ASP A 151 9.18 -11.75 7.74
C ASP A 151 9.32 -11.44 9.23
N GLY A 152 8.98 -12.42 10.09
CA GLY A 152 9.14 -12.29 11.54
C GLY A 152 8.17 -11.27 12.18
N ASN A 153 6.98 -11.11 11.60
CA ASN A 153 5.95 -10.19 12.11
C ASN A 153 4.76 -10.95 12.72
N GLN A 154 3.62 -10.29 12.87
CA GLN A 154 2.42 -10.83 13.52
C GLN A 154 1.21 -10.80 12.60
N PHE A 155 1.41 -10.88 11.29
CA PHE A 155 0.32 -10.92 10.31
C PHE A 155 -0.50 -12.20 10.48
N THR A 156 -1.80 -12.07 10.68
CA THR A 156 -2.76 -13.19 10.74
C THR A 156 -3.40 -13.51 9.40
N LEU A 157 -3.35 -12.56 8.47
CA LEU A 157 -3.87 -12.65 7.11
C LEU A 157 -2.89 -11.95 6.15
N VAL A 158 -2.95 -12.32 4.88
CA VAL A 158 -2.24 -11.61 3.81
C VAL A 158 -2.86 -10.21 3.64
N PRO A 159 -2.09 -9.11 3.75
CA PRO A 159 -2.65 -7.77 3.57
C PRO A 159 -3.16 -7.55 2.15
N GLY A 160 -4.46 -7.26 1.99
CA GLY A 160 -5.08 -7.03 0.68
C GLY A 160 -4.47 -5.84 -0.09
N GLN A 161 -3.84 -4.89 0.63
CA GLN A 161 -3.12 -3.75 0.05
C GLN A 161 -1.93 -4.16 -0.82
N LEU A 162 -1.42 -5.40 -0.69
CA LEU A 162 -0.33 -5.92 -1.53
C LEU A 162 -0.70 -5.91 -3.02
N SER A 163 -1.98 -6.10 -3.35
CA SER A 163 -2.50 -6.02 -4.72
C SER A 163 -2.32 -4.66 -5.39
N THR A 164 -2.05 -3.60 -4.60
CA THR A 164 -1.86 -2.23 -5.13
C THR A 164 -0.46 -1.99 -5.70
N TYR A 165 0.51 -2.87 -5.40
CA TYR A 165 1.91 -2.74 -5.86
C TYR A 165 2.13 -3.52 -7.17
N LYS A 166 1.92 -2.83 -8.30
CA LYS A 166 1.94 -3.44 -9.65
C LYS A 166 3.29 -4.01 -10.08
N TYR A 167 4.37 -3.54 -9.47
CA TYR A 167 5.75 -3.93 -9.82
C TYR A 167 6.33 -4.97 -8.86
N LEU A 168 5.53 -5.47 -7.91
CA LEU A 168 5.99 -6.37 -6.87
C LEU A 168 6.33 -7.75 -7.46
N GLN A 169 7.59 -8.15 -7.31
CA GLN A 169 8.16 -9.40 -7.83
C GLN A 169 8.45 -10.41 -6.72
N LEU A 170 8.75 -9.95 -5.51
CA LEU A 170 9.04 -10.79 -4.36
C LEU A 170 8.26 -10.30 -3.13
N VAL A 171 7.61 -11.25 -2.45
CA VAL A 171 7.01 -11.04 -1.13
C VAL A 171 7.47 -12.14 -0.18
N ASP A 172 8.09 -11.73 0.92
CA ASP A 172 8.41 -12.61 2.04
C ASP A 172 7.47 -12.33 3.23
N LEU A 173 6.61 -13.29 3.52
CA LEU A 173 5.68 -13.31 4.65
C LEU A 173 6.01 -14.46 5.61
N SER A 174 7.25 -14.97 5.58
CA SER A 174 7.65 -16.06 6.45
C SER A 174 7.64 -15.70 7.93
N ASN A 175 7.55 -16.69 8.81
CA ASN A 175 7.59 -16.47 10.27
C ASN A 175 6.53 -15.46 10.74
N ASN A 176 5.30 -15.63 10.25
CA ASN A 176 4.13 -14.86 10.64
C ASN A 176 3.08 -15.79 11.29
N LYS A 177 1.87 -15.29 11.50
CA LYS A 177 0.75 -16.04 12.12
C LYS A 177 -0.39 -16.28 11.13
N ILE A 178 -0.08 -16.37 9.83
CA ILE A 178 -1.10 -16.47 8.79
C ILE A 178 -1.73 -17.86 8.87
N SER A 179 -3.04 -17.91 9.17
CA SER A 179 -3.77 -19.16 9.38
C SER A 179 -4.66 -19.55 8.19
N SER A 180 -5.03 -18.57 7.36
CA SER A 180 -5.84 -18.80 6.17
C SER A 180 -5.43 -17.90 5.00
N LEU A 181 -5.71 -18.38 3.79
CA LEU A 181 -5.65 -17.61 2.55
C LEU A 181 -7.07 -17.44 2.01
N SER A 182 -7.28 -16.38 1.23
CA SER A 182 -8.50 -16.16 0.45
C SER A 182 -8.21 -16.29 -1.05
N ASN A 183 -9.24 -16.55 -1.86
CA ASN A 183 -9.13 -16.57 -3.33
C ASN A 183 -8.67 -15.22 -3.92
N SER A 184 -8.74 -14.14 -3.15
CA SER A 184 -8.34 -12.78 -3.53
C SER A 184 -7.07 -12.29 -2.83
N SER A 185 -6.38 -13.15 -2.08
CA SER A 185 -5.18 -12.73 -1.32
C SER A 185 -4.06 -12.22 -2.23
N PHE A 186 -3.98 -12.73 -3.47
CA PHE A 186 -2.94 -12.37 -4.44
C PHE A 186 -3.49 -11.91 -5.80
N THR A 187 -4.76 -11.47 -5.84
CA THR A 187 -5.35 -10.93 -7.08
C THR A 187 -4.56 -9.75 -7.62
N ASN A 188 -4.45 -9.64 -8.94
CA ASN A 188 -3.70 -8.60 -9.67
C ASN A 188 -2.18 -8.58 -9.44
N MET A 189 -1.59 -9.64 -8.89
CA MET A 189 -0.13 -9.74 -8.66
C MET A 189 0.57 -10.58 -9.75
N SER A 190 0.27 -10.31 -11.02
CA SER A 190 0.75 -11.12 -12.16
C SER A 190 2.26 -11.07 -12.40
N GLN A 191 2.96 -10.08 -11.84
CA GLN A 191 4.42 -9.93 -11.90
C GLN A 191 5.16 -10.66 -10.77
N LEU A 192 4.43 -11.21 -9.80
CA LEU A 192 5.04 -11.88 -8.64
C LEU A 192 5.77 -13.14 -9.11
N THR A 193 7.06 -13.23 -8.80
CA THR A 193 7.94 -14.36 -9.16
C THR A 193 8.26 -15.23 -7.96
N THR A 194 8.29 -14.64 -6.75
CA THR A 194 8.71 -15.29 -5.52
C THR A 194 7.72 -14.99 -4.41
N LEU A 195 7.10 -16.03 -3.87
CA LEU A 195 6.19 -15.95 -2.73
C LEU A 195 6.65 -16.89 -1.63
N ILE A 196 7.01 -16.32 -0.47
CA ILE A 196 7.49 -17.07 0.69
C ILE A 196 6.45 -16.94 1.81
N LEU A 197 5.79 -18.06 2.14
CA LEU A 197 4.77 -18.19 3.18
C LEU A 197 5.20 -19.20 4.25
N SER A 198 6.50 -19.43 4.38
CA SER A 198 7.05 -20.49 5.23
C SER A 198 6.93 -20.16 6.71
N TYR A 199 6.85 -21.18 7.58
CA TYR A 199 6.69 -20.97 9.02
C TYR A 199 5.49 -20.05 9.35
N ASN A 200 4.32 -20.44 8.86
CA ASN A 200 3.02 -19.84 9.18
C ASN A 200 2.10 -20.95 9.73
N ALA A 201 0.81 -20.67 9.91
CA ALA A 201 -0.17 -21.59 10.49
C ALA A 201 -1.23 -22.04 9.47
N LEU A 202 -0.88 -22.10 8.18
CA LEU A 202 -1.82 -22.47 7.13
C LEU A 202 -2.21 -23.95 7.24
N GLN A 203 -3.52 -24.23 7.30
CA GLN A 203 -4.04 -25.61 7.38
C GLN A 203 -4.66 -26.08 6.06
N CYS A 204 -5.39 -25.20 5.37
CA CYS A 204 -5.99 -25.46 4.07
C CYS A 204 -5.66 -24.31 3.11
N ILE A 205 -5.53 -24.63 1.83
CA ILE A 205 -5.35 -23.66 0.76
C ILE A 205 -6.60 -23.69 -0.13
N PRO A 206 -7.31 -22.55 -0.30
CA PRO A 206 -8.45 -22.47 -1.22
C PRO A 206 -8.06 -22.79 -2.68
N PRO A 207 -8.95 -23.41 -3.48
CA PRO A 207 -8.64 -23.81 -4.86
C PRO A 207 -8.15 -22.70 -5.79
N LEU A 208 -8.57 -21.46 -5.55
CA LEU A 208 -8.22 -20.30 -6.37
C LEU A 208 -7.24 -19.34 -5.69
N ALA A 209 -6.59 -19.77 -4.60
CA ALA A 209 -5.70 -18.90 -3.82
C ALA A 209 -4.53 -18.33 -4.66
N PHE A 210 -4.00 -19.11 -5.61
CA PHE A 210 -2.89 -18.71 -6.47
C PHE A 210 -3.32 -18.33 -7.90
N GLN A 211 -4.62 -18.12 -8.11
CA GLN A 211 -5.16 -17.77 -9.42
C GLN A 211 -4.55 -16.44 -9.93
N GLY A 212 -4.15 -16.41 -11.20
CA GLY A 212 -3.56 -15.22 -11.82
C GLY A 212 -2.07 -14.94 -11.53
N LEU A 213 -1.40 -15.74 -10.68
CA LEU A 213 0.04 -15.63 -10.41
C LEU A 213 0.90 -16.23 -11.54
N ARG A 214 0.70 -15.75 -12.77
CA ARG A 214 1.26 -16.35 -14.01
C ARG A 214 2.79 -16.35 -14.08
N SER A 215 3.44 -15.39 -13.42
CA SER A 215 4.90 -15.25 -13.41
C SER A 215 5.57 -15.94 -12.22
N LEU A 216 4.79 -16.62 -11.35
CA LEU A 216 5.32 -17.22 -10.14
C LEU A 216 6.26 -18.37 -10.47
N ARG A 217 7.48 -18.31 -9.93
CA ARG A 217 8.56 -19.29 -10.14
C ARG A 217 8.87 -20.06 -8.87
N LEU A 218 8.85 -19.37 -7.73
CA LEU A 218 9.14 -19.94 -6.43
C LEU A 218 7.95 -19.74 -5.48
N LEU A 219 7.44 -20.85 -4.96
CA LEU A 219 6.44 -20.89 -3.89
C LEU A 219 6.97 -21.71 -2.72
N SER A 220 7.13 -21.08 -1.55
CA SER A 220 7.60 -21.76 -0.34
C SER A 220 6.53 -21.80 0.74
N LEU A 221 6.02 -22.99 1.02
CA LEU A 221 4.95 -23.28 1.98
C LEU A 221 5.43 -24.16 3.14
N HIS A 222 6.72 -24.45 3.24
CA HIS A 222 7.26 -25.32 4.30
C HIS A 222 7.04 -24.74 5.71
N GLY A 223 6.93 -25.61 6.71
CA GLY A 223 6.66 -25.16 8.09
C GLY A 223 5.26 -24.61 8.30
N ASN A 224 4.28 -25.05 7.49
CA ASN A 224 2.85 -24.88 7.74
C ASN A 224 2.22 -26.23 8.09
N ASP A 225 0.94 -26.22 8.47
CA ASP A 225 0.15 -27.40 8.85
C ASP A 225 -0.77 -27.87 7.70
N ILE A 226 -0.31 -27.72 6.45
CA ILE A 226 -1.13 -28.01 5.26
C ILE A 226 -1.32 -29.51 5.12
N SER A 227 -2.58 -29.94 5.19
CA SER A 227 -2.96 -31.36 5.20
C SER A 227 -3.21 -31.91 3.79
N THR A 228 -3.81 -31.10 2.91
CA THR A 228 -4.15 -31.45 1.53
C THR A 228 -4.05 -30.23 0.62
N LEU A 229 -3.85 -30.47 -0.67
CA LEU A 229 -3.91 -29.44 -1.71
C LEU A 229 -5.07 -29.77 -2.65
N PRO A 230 -5.95 -28.81 -2.96
CA PRO A 230 -7.05 -29.06 -3.88
C PRO A 230 -6.53 -29.36 -5.30
N GLU A 231 -7.28 -30.18 -6.03
CA GLU A 231 -6.97 -30.48 -7.43
C GLU A 231 -6.96 -29.20 -8.27
N GLY A 232 -5.98 -29.05 -9.17
CA GLY A 232 -5.88 -27.88 -10.03
C GLY A 232 -5.38 -26.59 -9.36
N ILE A 233 -4.97 -26.61 -8.08
CA ILE A 233 -4.44 -25.43 -7.37
C ILE A 233 -3.27 -24.74 -8.07
N PHE A 234 -2.54 -25.48 -8.91
CA PHE A 234 -1.39 -24.98 -9.66
C PHE A 234 -1.67 -24.74 -11.16
N ALA A 235 -2.93 -24.81 -11.60
CA ALA A 235 -3.28 -24.71 -13.03
C ALA A 235 -2.85 -23.37 -13.67
N ASP A 236 -2.91 -22.28 -12.91
CA ASP A 236 -2.61 -20.92 -13.38
C ASP A 236 -1.15 -20.48 -13.15
N VAL A 237 -0.39 -21.20 -12.31
CA VAL A 237 1.03 -20.89 -12.01
C VAL A 237 1.96 -21.66 -12.94
N THR A 238 1.77 -21.48 -14.25
CA THR A 238 2.47 -22.24 -15.30
C THR A 238 3.99 -22.02 -15.33
N SER A 239 4.49 -20.95 -14.72
CA SER A 239 5.92 -20.63 -14.62
C SER A 239 6.62 -21.25 -13.39
N LEU A 240 5.90 -22.00 -12.55
CA LEU A 240 6.41 -22.49 -11.28
C LEU A 240 7.52 -23.52 -11.49
N SER A 241 8.71 -23.24 -10.96
CA SER A 241 9.88 -24.12 -11.07
C SER A 241 10.30 -24.74 -9.74
N HIS A 242 9.99 -24.09 -8.61
CA HIS A 242 10.34 -24.58 -7.28
C HIS A 242 9.14 -24.46 -6.33
N LEU A 243 8.66 -25.62 -5.85
CA LEU A 243 7.68 -25.74 -4.78
C LEU A 243 8.36 -26.42 -3.59
N VAL A 244 8.39 -25.74 -2.44
CA VAL A 244 8.97 -26.28 -1.20
C VAL A 244 7.85 -26.43 -0.15
N GLY A 245 7.49 -27.67 0.20
CA GLY A 245 6.48 -27.99 1.20
C GLY A 245 6.78 -29.32 1.88
N LYS A 246 6.30 -29.50 3.12
CA LYS A 246 6.40 -30.75 3.88
C LYS A 246 4.98 -31.22 4.20
N GLY A 247 4.52 -32.32 3.62
CA GLY A 247 3.18 -32.85 3.84
C GLY A 247 3.16 -33.89 4.96
N HIS A 248 2.30 -33.71 5.96
CA HIS A 248 1.74 -34.81 6.75
C HIS A 248 0.27 -34.93 6.36
N LEU A 249 -0.06 -36.02 5.66
CA LEU A 249 -1.39 -36.25 5.09
C LEU A 249 -2.40 -36.57 6.21
N HIS A 250 -3.32 -35.65 6.49
CA HIS A 250 -4.54 -35.93 7.24
C HIS A 250 -5.77 -35.45 6.44
N LEU A 251 -6.77 -36.31 6.33
CA LEU A 251 -7.89 -36.24 5.37
C LEU A 251 -8.99 -35.22 5.74
N TRP A 252 -8.72 -33.92 5.90
CA TRP A 252 -9.80 -32.93 6.09
C TRP A 252 -9.45 -31.56 5.47
N CYS A 253 -9.80 -31.34 4.20
CA CYS A 253 -10.14 -30.01 3.65
C CYS A 253 -11.44 -30.09 2.84
N ASN A 254 -12.48 -30.72 3.40
CA ASN A 254 -13.84 -30.60 2.86
C ASN A 254 -14.67 -29.76 3.82
N PHE A 255 -15.26 -28.70 3.26
CA PHE A 255 -16.15 -27.71 3.87
C PHE A 255 -15.45 -26.68 4.78
N ALA A 256 -15.11 -25.54 4.17
CA ALA A 256 -15.05 -24.29 4.91
C ALA A 256 -16.41 -24.06 5.57
N VAL A 257 -16.40 -24.01 6.90
CA VAL A 257 -17.49 -23.47 7.70
C VAL A 257 -17.66 -22.01 7.27
N ILE A 258 -18.68 -21.74 6.46
CA ILE A 258 -19.21 -20.39 6.28
C ILE A 258 -19.91 -20.07 7.61
N PRO A 259 -19.49 -19.04 8.38
CA PRO A 259 -20.24 -18.62 9.54
C PRO A 259 -21.53 -17.95 9.05
N GLY A 260 -22.64 -18.69 8.98
CA GLY A 260 -23.95 -18.08 8.70
C GLY A 260 -25.02 -18.92 8.01
N GLU A 261 -24.73 -20.11 7.46
CA GLU A 261 -25.77 -20.89 6.78
C GLU A 261 -25.95 -22.27 7.42
N HIS A 262 -27.10 -22.45 8.05
CA HIS A 262 -27.67 -23.77 8.32
C HIS A 262 -27.86 -24.50 6.99
N MET A 263 -27.27 -25.69 6.83
CA MET A 263 -27.99 -26.88 6.36
C MET A 263 -27.19 -28.15 6.67
N TRP A 264 -27.88 -29.08 7.33
CA TRP A 264 -27.50 -30.47 7.50
C TRP A 264 -27.75 -31.21 6.18
N GLU A 265 -26.88 -32.13 5.78
CA GLU A 265 -27.26 -33.55 5.62
C GLU A 265 -26.06 -34.43 5.27
N SER A 266 -26.22 -35.68 5.70
CA SER A 266 -25.26 -36.74 5.94
C SER A 266 -24.60 -37.33 4.70
N GLY A 267 -23.41 -37.88 4.92
CA GLY A 267 -22.59 -38.50 3.89
C GLY A 267 -23.15 -39.80 3.32
N ARG A 268 -22.54 -40.21 2.20
CA ARG A 268 -22.51 -41.60 1.75
C ARG A 268 -21.14 -41.85 1.11
N SER A 269 -20.33 -42.61 1.85
CA SER A 269 -19.15 -43.31 1.32
C SER A 269 -19.60 -44.22 0.17
N HIS A 270 -18.94 -44.12 -0.98
CA HIS A 270 -18.97 -45.17 -2.00
C HIS A 270 -17.63 -45.90 -1.95
N ASP A 271 -17.63 -47.07 -1.30
CA ASP A 271 -16.54 -48.03 -1.42
C ASP A 271 -16.69 -48.82 -2.74
N MET A 272 -15.69 -48.69 -3.61
CA MET A 272 -15.42 -49.65 -4.68
C MET A 272 -14.82 -50.91 -4.05
N TRP A 273 -15.43 -52.08 -4.29
CA TRP A 273 -14.84 -53.42 -4.56
C TRP A 273 -15.84 -54.52 -4.15
N GLY A 274 -16.33 -55.33 -5.12
CA GLY A 274 -16.64 -56.75 -4.87
C GLY A 274 -18.09 -57.28 -4.99
N ARG A 275 -18.48 -57.64 -6.24
CA ARG A 275 -19.39 -58.74 -6.66
C ARG A 275 -20.90 -58.72 -6.31
N PRO A 276 -21.78 -59.20 -7.22
CA PRO A 276 -23.22 -59.25 -7.01
C PRO A 276 -23.62 -60.49 -6.18
N ARG A 277 -24.51 -60.32 -5.20
CA ARG A 277 -25.27 -61.44 -4.63
C ARG A 277 -26.76 -61.16 -4.70
N SER A 278 -27.42 -62.11 -5.37
CA SER A 278 -28.85 -62.29 -5.52
C SER A 278 -29.62 -62.17 -4.21
N GLN A 279 -30.71 -61.41 -4.20
CA GLN A 279 -31.80 -61.63 -3.25
C GLN A 279 -32.80 -62.61 -3.87
N ARG A 280 -32.92 -63.79 -3.27
CA ARG A 280 -34.15 -64.60 -3.32
C ARG A 280 -35.14 -64.05 -2.30
N PRO A 281 -36.46 -64.23 -2.53
CA PRO A 281 -37.51 -63.70 -1.67
C PRO A 281 -37.71 -64.59 -0.43
N GLN A 282 -38.15 -63.99 0.68
CA GLN A 282 -38.88 -64.69 1.74
C GLN A 282 -40.25 -64.02 1.85
N ILE A 283 -41.27 -64.69 1.31
CA ILE A 283 -42.39 -65.37 2.00
C ILE A 283 -43.36 -64.37 2.61
#